data_AF-A0A7C7MD62-F1
#
_entry.id   AF-A0A7C7MD62-F1
#
_cell.length_a   1.000
_cell.length_b   1.000
_cell.length_c   1.000
_cell.angle_alpha   90.00
_cell.angle_beta   90.00
_cell.angle_gamma   90.00
#
_symmetry.space_group_name_H-M   'P 1'
#
loop_
_entity.id
_entity.type
_entity.pdbx_description
1 polymer ?
#
loop_
_entity_poly.entity_id
_entity_poly.type
_entity_poly.pdbx_seq_one_letter_code
_entity_poly.pdbx_strand_id
1 'polypeptide(L)' 'NILEMSLSWAANQKQIGSVLVGVTKPEQLIQNIKAISWKMSPEEMESINNILNEK' A
#
# COMPACT_ATOMS: atom_id res chain seq x y z
N ASN A 1 -0.51 -5.23 -8.88
CA ASN A 1 -0.19 -6.43 -8.05
C ASN A 1 -0.72 -6.20 -6.63
N ILE A 2 -1.16 -7.22 -5.88
CA ILE A 2 -1.64 -7.07 -4.48
C ILE A 2 -0.59 -6.38 -3.60
N LEU A 3 0.72 -6.63 -3.81
CA LEU A 3 1.80 -5.98 -3.05
C LEU A 3 1.81 -4.45 -3.24
N GLU A 4 1.70 -4.00 -4.49
CA GLU A 4 1.68 -2.57 -4.82
C GLU A 4 0.45 -1.91 -4.20
N MET A 5 -0.69 -2.60 -4.29
CA MET A 5 -1.95 -2.12 -3.73
C MET A 5 -1.93 -2.04 -2.21
N SER A 6 -1.45 -3.08 -1.52
CA SER A 6 -1.44 -3.09 -0.06
C SER A 6 -0.48 -2.06 0.52
N LEU A 7 0.73 -1.93 -0.03
CA LEU A 7 1.72 -0.99 0.47
C LEU A 7 1.36 0.46 0.15
N SER A 8 0.90 0.74 -1.07
CA SER A 8 0.43 2.08 -1.43
C SER A 8 -0.80 2.47 -0.60
N TRP A 9 -1.76 1.56 -0.39
CA TRP A 9 -2.93 1.83 0.46
C TRP A 9 -2.54 2.13 1.91
N ALA A 10 -1.67 1.31 2.51
CA ALA A 10 -1.25 1.48 3.89
C ALA A 10 -0.46 2.78 4.11
N ALA A 11 0.41 3.15 3.16
CA ALA A 11 1.21 4.36 3.25
C ALA A 11 0.41 5.67 3.09
N ASN A 12 -0.78 5.62 2.47
CA ASN A 12 -1.61 6.81 2.22
C ASN A 12 -2.68 7.06 3.31
N GLN A 13 -2.76 6.24 4.35
CA GLN A 13 -3.70 6.45 5.44
C GLN A 13 -3.26 7.62 6.33
N LYS A 14 -4.12 8.61 6.54
CA LYS A 14 -3.81 9.82 7.33
C LYS A 14 -3.29 9.54 8.74
N GLN A 15 -3.74 8.45 9.37
CA GLN A 15 -3.37 8.06 10.74
C GLN A 15 -2.11 7.20 10.82
N ILE A 16 -1.52 6.78 9.69
CA ILE A 16 -0.35 5.91 9.65
C ILE A 16 0.91 6.75 9.47
N GLY A 17 1.75 6.79 10.50
CA GLY A 17 3.04 7.51 10.45
C GLY A 17 4.19 6.73 9.80
N SER A 18 4.10 5.40 9.73
CA SER A 18 5.12 4.55 9.13
C SER A 18 4.57 3.19 8.74
N VAL A 19 5.09 2.62 7.64
CA VAL A 19 4.81 1.24 7.21
C VAL A 19 6.10 0.42 7.32
N LEU A 20 6.07 -0.65 8.12
CA LEU A 20 7.20 -1.56 8.28
C LEU A 20 7.06 -2.74 7.30
N VAL A 21 8.09 -2.95 6.47
CA VAL A 21 8.10 -4.00 5.45
C VAL A 21 9.30 -4.93 5.65
N GLY A 22 9.02 -6.21 5.86
CA GLY A 22 10.05 -7.25 5.97
C GLY A 22 10.53 -7.72 4.59
N VAL A 23 11.82 -8.03 4.49
CA VAL A 23 12.42 -8.62 3.28
C VAL A 23 13.38 -9.74 3.67
N THR A 24 13.43 -10.80 2.86
CA THR A 24 14.39 -11.91 2.99
C THR A 24 15.40 -11.93 1.85
N LYS A 25 15.15 -11.18 0.76
CA LYS A 25 16.05 -11.03 -0.39
C LYS A 25 16.15 -9.55 -0.84
N PRO A 26 17.30 -9.11 -1.37
CA PRO A 26 17.49 -7.73 -1.83
C PRO A 26 16.48 -7.26 -2.88
N GLU A 27 16.02 -8.14 -3.78
CA GLU A 27 15.09 -7.76 -4.85
C GLU A 27 13.71 -7.34 -4.30
N GLN A 28 13.33 -7.89 -3.14
CA GLN A 28 12.07 -7.55 -2.47
C GLN A 28 12.10 -6.12 -1.92
N LEU A 29 13.28 -5.62 -1.51
CA LEU A 29 13.43 -4.22 -1.12
C LEU A 29 13.08 -3.29 -2.28
N ILE A 30 13.62 -3.60 -3.47
CA ILE A 30 13.34 -2.82 -4.69
C ILE A 30 11.84 -2.87 -5.04
N GLN A 31 11.21 -4.05 -4.91
CA GLN A 31 9.77 -4.20 -5.12
C GLN A 31 8.94 -3.38 -4.13
N ASN A 32 9.28 -3.41 -2.83
CA ASN A 32 8.58 -2.65 -1.80
C ASN A 32 8.71 -1.13 -2.04
N ILE A 33 9.91 -0.66 -2.43
CA ILE A 33 10.12 0.76 -2.75
C ILE A 33 9.24 1.19 -3.93
N LYS A 34 9.19 0.38 -5.01
CA LYS A 34 8.33 0.67 -6.17
C LYS A 34 6.85 0.67 -5.79
N ALA A 35 6.42 -0.30 -4.99
CA ALA A 35 5.06 -0.42 -4.50
C ALA A 35 4.61 0.79 -3.67
N ILE A 36 5.43 1.23 -2.70
CA ILE A 36 5.13 2.41 -1.86
C ILE A 36 5.11 3.70 -2.69
N SER A 37 5.94 3.78 -3.74
CA SER A 37 6.03 4.95 -4.61
C SER A 37 4.84 5.08 -5.57
N TRP A 38 4.08 4.00 -5.76
CA TRP A 38 2.86 4.03 -6.57
C TRP A 38 1.78 4.84 -5.85
N LYS A 39 1.10 5.72 -6.59
CA LYS A 39 0.01 6.56 -6.08
C LYS A 39 -1.31 6.07 -6.67
N MET A 40 -2.22 5.67 -5.80
CA MET A 40 -3.61 5.41 -6.18
C MET A 40 -4.35 6.71 -6.46
N SER A 41 -5.34 6.64 -7.34
CA SER A 41 -6.30 7.72 -7.48
C SER A 41 -7.20 7.82 -6.23
N PRO A 42 -7.80 9.00 -5.97
CA PRO A 42 -8.77 9.14 -4.88
C PRO A 42 -9.94 8.14 -5.00
N GLU A 43 -10.40 7.87 -6.23
CA GLU A 43 -11.51 6.95 -6.51
C GLU A 43 -11.13 5.48 -6.21
N GLU A 44 -9.92 5.06 -6.59
CA GLU A 44 -9.39 3.74 -6.24
C GLU A 44 -9.28 3.57 -4.72
N MET A 45 -8.83 4.64 -4.03
CA MET A 45 -8.70 4.62 -2.58
C MET A 45 -10.05 4.50 -1.86
N GLU A 46 -11.04 5.26 -2.32
CA GLU A 46 -12.41 5.19 -1.81
C GLU A 46 -13.03 3.80 -2.04
N SER A 47 -12.84 3.22 -3.23
CA SER A 47 -13.33 1.88 -3.55
C SER A 47 -12.77 0.82 -2.59
N ILE A 48 -11.46 0.84 -2.34
CA ILE A 48 -10.83 -0.10 -1.40
C ILE A 48 -11.34 0.11 0.02
N ASN A 49 -11.45 1.36 0.46
CA ASN A 49 -11.97 1.68 1.80
C ASN A 49 -13.42 1.21 1.99
N ASN A 50 -14.25 1.30 0.95
CA ASN A 50 -15.62 0.80 1.01
C ASN A 50 -15.66 -0.73 1.17
N ILE A 51 -14.85 -1.46 0.39
CA ILE A 51 -14.74 -2.93 0.51
C ILE A 51 -14.26 -3.35 1.91
N LEU A 52 -13.32 -2.61 2.50
CA LEU A 52 -12.79 -2.91 3.84
C LEU A 52 -13.76 -2.53 4.98
N ASN A 53 -14.70 -1.62 4.73
CA ASN A 53 -15.70 -1.17 5.70
C ASN A 53 -17.02 -1.95 5.61
N GLU A 54 -17.27 -2.69 4.53
CA GLU A 54 -18.36 -3.64 4.46
C GLU A 54 -18.14 -4.76 5.49
N LYS A 55 -19.03 -4.82 6.49
CA LYS A 55 -19.05 -5.85 7.53
C LYS A 55 -19.81 -7.09 7.07
#